data_AF-A0A974CGZ3-F1
#
_entry.id   AF-A0A974CGZ3-F1
#
_cell.length_a   1.000
_cell.length_b   1.000
_cell.length_c   1.000
_cell.angle_alpha   90.00
_cell.angle_beta   90.00
_cell.angle_gamma   90.00
#
_symmetry.space_group_name_H-M   'P 1'
#
loop_
_entity.id
_entity.type
_entity.pdbx_description
1 polymer ?
#
loop_
_entity_poly.entity_id
_entity_poly.type
_entity_poly.pdbx_seq_one_letter_code
_entity_poly.pdbx_strand_id
1 'polypeptide(L)'
;MLLKEYRICMPLTVEEYRIGQLYMISKHSHEQSSDGEGVEVIINEPYESAVHGKGQYTEKRVYLNRKLPAWIRGFIPKIFYITEKAWNYYPYTCSFLPKFQIRIETKFENNNGSNAQVFRDKPTPEEDVCFVDIAADDITEGYYKKSEDLRSFHSVKTGRGPLLDNWRETSEPIMCSYKLVAAKFEVYGFQSRVESFVHKNIRDILLAGHRQAVTWMDEWYGMSLEDVRKFEKKLQEETNCKVNSQKKAQDSKNDTLVNIGGGRHSISRSTSWNNGTEPCSYAATNGSADIKPRHRLPSAPE
;
A
#
# COMPACT_ATOMS: atom_id res chain seq x y z
N MET A 1 -15.76 3.26 -16.77
CA MET A 1 -15.37 2.29 -15.73
C MET A 1 -14.70 1.14 -16.44
N LEU A 2 -13.38 1.11 -16.36
CA LEU A 2 -12.56 0.01 -16.86
C LEU A 2 -12.48 -1.04 -15.75
N LEU A 3 -12.73 -2.30 -16.09
CA LEU A 3 -12.69 -3.44 -15.18
C LEU A 3 -11.57 -4.38 -15.63
N LYS A 4 -10.72 -4.84 -14.71
CA LYS A 4 -9.73 -5.88 -14.98
C LYS A 4 -9.66 -6.85 -13.80
N GLU A 5 -9.47 -8.12 -14.08
CA GLU A 5 -9.18 -9.14 -13.08
C GLU A 5 -7.70 -9.51 -13.15
N TYR A 6 -6.93 -9.18 -12.11
CA TYR A 6 -5.54 -9.58 -11.99
C TYR A 6 -5.45 -10.91 -11.24
N ARG A 7 -4.75 -11.88 -11.82
CA ARG A 7 -4.45 -13.18 -11.21
C ARG A 7 -2.96 -13.27 -10.93
N ILE A 8 -2.60 -13.30 -9.66
CA ILE A 8 -1.21 -13.34 -9.22
C ILE A 8 -0.97 -14.62 -8.44
N CYS A 9 -0.31 -15.59 -9.08
CA CYS A 9 0.09 -16.82 -8.43
C CYS A 9 1.29 -16.58 -7.51
N MET A 10 1.41 -17.38 -6.45
CA MET A 10 2.52 -17.32 -5.50
C MET A 10 2.91 -18.74 -5.09
N PRO A 11 4.20 -19.06 -4.93
CA PRO A 11 4.70 -20.36 -4.46
C PRO A 11 4.51 -20.50 -2.92
N LEU A 12 3.28 -20.30 -2.46
CA LEU A 12 2.87 -20.19 -1.07
C LEU A 12 1.50 -20.85 -0.90
N THR A 13 1.16 -21.25 0.33
CA THR A 13 -0.24 -21.50 0.69
C THR A 13 -0.97 -20.20 1.00
N VAL A 14 -2.30 -20.21 0.94
CA VAL A 14 -3.17 -19.10 1.36
C VAL A 14 -2.90 -18.71 2.82
N GLU A 15 -2.65 -19.67 3.72
CA GLU A 15 -2.38 -19.39 5.14
C GLU A 15 -1.01 -18.71 5.34
N GLU A 16 0.02 -19.15 4.63
CA GLU A 16 1.32 -18.47 4.64
C GLU A 16 1.20 -17.04 4.08
N TYR A 17 0.45 -16.88 2.99
CA TYR A 17 0.21 -15.58 2.38
C TYR A 17 -0.54 -14.62 3.32
N ARG A 18 -1.38 -15.14 4.23
CA ARG A 18 -2.07 -14.34 5.25
C ARG A 18 -1.10 -13.52 6.11
N ILE A 19 0.04 -14.12 6.47
CA ILE A 19 1.11 -13.48 7.23
C ILE A 19 2.01 -12.66 6.30
N GLY A 20 2.47 -13.27 5.21
CA GLY A 20 3.39 -12.65 4.26
C GLY A 20 2.85 -11.35 3.66
N GLN A 21 1.55 -11.25 3.38
CA GLN A 21 0.96 -10.02 2.85
C GLN A 21 1.01 -8.85 3.84
N LEU A 22 0.79 -9.11 5.14
CA LEU A 22 0.81 -8.05 6.14
C LEU A 22 2.24 -7.52 6.30
N TYR A 23 3.20 -8.44 6.39
CA TYR A 23 4.61 -8.10 6.42
C TYR A 23 5.04 -7.29 5.18
N MET A 24 4.69 -7.79 3.98
CA MET A 24 5.00 -7.16 2.70
C MET A 24 4.40 -5.77 2.61
N ILE A 25 3.13 -5.58 2.95
CA ILE A 25 2.47 -4.27 2.91
C ILE A 25 3.17 -3.30 3.86
N SER A 26 3.47 -3.69 5.09
CA SER A 26 4.16 -2.82 6.06
C SER A 26 5.57 -2.44 5.58
N LYS A 27 6.39 -3.43 5.19
CA LYS A 27 7.77 -3.20 4.76
C LYS A 27 7.84 -2.41 3.45
N HIS A 28 7.04 -2.78 2.45
CA HIS A 28 6.96 -2.04 1.19
C HIS A 28 6.52 -0.59 1.42
N SER A 29 5.49 -0.37 2.24
CA SER A 29 5.03 0.98 2.60
C SER A 29 6.15 1.80 3.24
N HIS A 30 6.95 1.18 4.11
CA HIS A 30 8.08 1.84 4.76
C HIS A 30 9.23 2.16 3.79
N GLU A 31 9.59 1.22 2.90
CA GLU A 31 10.65 1.41 1.90
C GLU A 31 10.27 2.46 0.85
N GLN A 32 8.99 2.56 0.48
CA GLN A 32 8.49 3.47 -0.55
C GLN A 32 8.14 4.87 -0.03
N SER A 33 8.17 5.08 1.29
CA SER A 33 7.87 6.36 1.91
C SER A 33 9.16 7.15 2.15
N SER A 34 9.34 8.23 1.39
CA SER A 34 10.47 9.16 1.50
C SER A 34 10.04 10.57 1.05
N ASP A 35 10.72 11.61 1.53
CA ASP A 35 10.61 12.99 1.02
C ASP A 35 9.21 13.63 1.07
N GLY A 36 8.41 13.31 2.09
CA GLY A 36 7.02 13.79 2.20
C GLY A 36 6.04 13.11 1.22
N GLU A 37 6.50 12.08 0.51
CA GLU A 37 5.70 11.18 -0.31
C GLU A 37 5.60 9.79 0.36
N GLY A 38 4.54 9.06 0.05
CA GLY A 38 4.31 7.74 0.64
C GLY A 38 2.94 7.59 1.27
N VAL A 39 2.80 6.61 2.14
CA VAL A 39 1.52 6.18 2.72
C VAL A 39 1.50 6.53 4.20
N GLU A 40 0.63 7.45 4.60
CA GLU A 40 0.33 7.75 5.99
C GLU A 40 -0.88 6.93 6.44
N VAL A 41 -0.72 6.08 7.46
CA VAL A 41 -1.85 5.33 8.02
C VAL A 41 -2.55 6.19 9.06
N ILE A 42 -3.82 6.51 8.81
CA ILE A 42 -4.67 7.38 9.65
C ILE A 42 -5.46 6.55 10.65
N ILE A 43 -6.06 5.44 10.19
CA ILE A 43 -6.87 4.53 11.02
C ILE A 43 -6.42 3.11 10.71
N ASN A 44 -6.26 2.28 11.75
CA ASN A 44 -6.04 0.84 11.64
C ASN A 44 -6.68 0.18 12.86
N GLU A 45 -7.95 -0.20 12.76
CA GLU A 45 -8.75 -0.69 13.88
C GLU A 45 -9.53 -1.97 13.52
N PRO A 46 -9.78 -2.87 14.48
CA PRO A 46 -10.70 -3.98 14.28
C PRO A 46 -12.09 -3.50 13.85
N TYR A 47 -12.72 -4.22 12.94
CA TYR A 47 -14.06 -3.92 12.42
C TYR A 47 -14.91 -5.19 12.39
N GLU A 48 -16.22 -5.07 12.60
CA GLU A 48 -17.14 -6.21 12.57
C GLU A 48 -18.26 -5.94 11.55
N SER A 49 -18.42 -6.85 10.58
CA SER A 49 -19.50 -6.82 9.60
C SER A 49 -20.55 -7.86 9.96
N ALA A 50 -21.83 -7.47 9.84
CA ALA A 50 -22.94 -8.40 9.99
C ALA A 50 -22.90 -9.55 8.96
N VAL A 51 -22.30 -9.32 7.79
CA VAL A 51 -22.25 -10.29 6.67
C VAL A 51 -20.93 -11.07 6.65
N HIS A 52 -19.81 -10.41 6.95
CA HIS A 52 -18.46 -10.99 6.78
C HIS A 52 -17.73 -11.30 8.10
N GLY A 53 -18.36 -11.03 9.25
CA GLY A 53 -17.79 -11.29 10.57
C GLY A 53 -16.66 -10.32 10.95
N LYS A 54 -15.69 -10.82 11.72
CA LYS A 54 -14.56 -10.02 12.24
C LYS A 54 -13.56 -9.70 11.12
N GLY A 55 -13.12 -8.45 11.08
CA GLY A 55 -12.13 -7.94 10.13
C GLY A 55 -11.36 -6.75 10.69
N GLN A 56 -10.73 -6.00 9.80
CA GLN A 56 -9.93 -4.81 10.10
C GLN A 56 -10.32 -3.69 9.14
N TYR A 57 -10.59 -2.50 9.68
CA TYR A 57 -10.73 -1.29 8.89
C TYR A 57 -9.43 -0.49 8.91
N THR A 58 -8.99 -0.06 7.72
CA THR A 58 -7.87 0.87 7.60
C THR A 58 -8.25 2.08 6.77
N GLU A 59 -7.78 3.25 7.18
CA GLU A 59 -7.83 4.48 6.38
C GLU A 59 -6.40 5.02 6.24
N LYS A 60 -5.98 5.28 5.00
CA LYS A 60 -4.63 5.75 4.68
C LYS A 60 -4.69 6.96 3.75
N ARG A 61 -3.69 7.82 3.83
CA ARG A 61 -3.46 8.92 2.88
C ARG A 61 -2.21 8.62 2.07
N VAL A 62 -2.37 8.52 0.76
CA VAL A 62 -1.26 8.26 -0.17
C VAL A 62 -0.88 9.58 -0.85
N TYR A 63 0.34 10.03 -0.60
CA TYR A 63 0.92 11.25 -1.15
C TYR A 63 1.73 10.92 -2.41
N LEU A 64 1.30 11.41 -3.58
CA LEU A 64 1.82 11.02 -4.90
C LEU A 64 2.31 12.19 -5.77
N ASN A 65 2.57 13.37 -5.18
CA ASN A 65 2.72 14.61 -5.94
C ASN A 65 3.79 14.55 -7.06
N ARG A 66 4.94 13.90 -6.86
CA ARG A 66 6.00 13.73 -7.87
C ARG A 66 5.85 12.45 -8.70
N LYS A 67 5.19 11.41 -8.14
CA LYS A 67 4.94 10.13 -8.82
C LYS A 67 3.86 10.22 -9.91
N LEU A 68 3.08 11.29 -9.94
CA LEU A 68 2.10 11.53 -11.02
C LEU A 68 2.78 12.11 -12.28
N PRO A 69 2.37 11.66 -13.49
CA PRO A 69 2.78 12.26 -14.74
C PRO A 69 2.49 13.77 -14.80
N ALA A 70 3.36 14.52 -15.49
CA ALA A 70 3.24 15.98 -15.59
C ALA A 70 1.88 16.46 -16.13
N TRP A 71 1.29 15.71 -17.07
CA TRP A 71 -0.03 16.02 -17.60
C TRP A 71 -1.14 15.87 -16.55
N ILE A 72 -1.04 14.91 -15.61
CA ILE A 72 -2.00 14.76 -14.50
C ILE A 72 -1.84 15.90 -13.49
N ARG A 73 -0.59 16.28 -13.18
CA ARG A 73 -0.29 17.38 -12.24
C ARG A 73 -0.92 18.72 -12.65
N GLY A 74 -1.18 18.94 -13.94
CA GLY A 74 -1.88 20.13 -14.43
C GLY A 74 -3.36 20.21 -14.03
N PHE A 75 -3.99 19.08 -13.70
CA PHE A 75 -5.42 18.98 -13.38
C PHE A 75 -5.72 18.83 -11.88
N ILE A 76 -4.70 18.63 -11.04
CA ILE A 76 -4.86 18.38 -9.61
C ILE A 76 -4.24 19.51 -8.77
N PRO A 77 -4.77 19.80 -7.57
CA PRO A 77 -4.18 20.79 -6.67
C PRO A 77 -2.73 20.44 -6.30
N LYS A 78 -1.90 21.46 -6.02
CA LYS A 78 -0.49 21.30 -5.62
C LYS A 78 -0.31 20.44 -4.36
N ILE A 79 -1.31 20.43 -3.48
CA ILE A 79 -1.38 19.53 -2.32
C ILE A 79 -2.54 18.58 -2.57
N PHE A 80 -2.23 17.39 -3.05
CA PHE A 80 -3.20 16.32 -3.28
C PHE A 80 -2.74 15.06 -2.56
N TYR A 81 -3.69 14.34 -1.99
CA TYR A 81 -3.48 12.99 -1.48
C TYR A 81 -4.70 12.14 -1.79
N ILE A 82 -4.46 10.85 -1.96
CA ILE A 82 -5.50 9.85 -2.16
C ILE A 82 -5.87 9.28 -0.79
N THR A 83 -7.14 9.33 -0.41
CA THR A 83 -7.63 8.58 0.75
C THR A 83 -7.98 7.15 0.33
N GLU A 84 -7.22 6.17 0.81
CA GLU A 84 -7.55 4.74 0.71
C GLU A 84 -8.33 4.35 1.97
N LYS A 85 -9.58 3.89 1.81
CA LYS A 85 -10.32 3.18 2.86
C LYS A 85 -10.31 1.70 2.53
N ALA A 86 -10.07 0.82 3.48
CA ALA A 86 -10.08 -0.62 3.23
C ALA A 86 -10.75 -1.38 4.38
N TRP A 87 -11.69 -2.27 4.05
CA TRP A 87 -12.31 -3.19 5.00
C TRP A 87 -11.81 -4.60 4.72
N ASN A 88 -10.82 -5.06 5.48
CA ASN A 88 -10.21 -6.37 5.35
C ASN A 88 -10.93 -7.38 6.25
N TYR A 89 -11.84 -8.15 5.67
CA TYR A 89 -12.47 -9.34 6.27
C TYR A 89 -11.84 -10.58 5.67
N TYR A 90 -10.52 -10.73 5.80
CA TYR A 90 -9.77 -11.81 5.14
C TYR A 90 -10.61 -13.10 5.05
N PRO A 91 -10.99 -13.53 3.83
CA PRO A 91 -10.31 -13.24 2.56
C PRO A 91 -10.78 -12.02 1.72
N TYR A 92 -11.65 -11.11 2.17
CA TYR A 92 -12.23 -10.01 1.35
C TYR A 92 -11.75 -8.59 1.71
N THR A 93 -11.54 -7.69 0.72
CA THR A 93 -11.17 -6.25 0.89
C THR A 93 -11.85 -5.33 -0.15
N CYS A 94 -12.17 -4.06 0.17
CA CYS A 94 -12.76 -3.04 -0.73
C CYS A 94 -12.27 -1.58 -0.45
N SER A 95 -12.13 -0.68 -1.46
CA SER A 95 -11.67 0.73 -1.33
C SER A 95 -12.44 1.80 -2.16
N PHE A 96 -12.43 3.10 -1.75
CA PHE A 96 -13.29 4.17 -2.33
C PHE A 96 -12.71 5.61 -2.38
N LEU A 97 -13.07 6.42 -3.42
CA LEU A 97 -12.74 7.86 -3.66
C LEU A 97 -13.84 8.58 -4.51
N PRO A 98 -14.10 9.92 -4.38
CA PRO A 98 -15.39 10.54 -4.77
C PRO A 98 -15.56 11.11 -6.20
N LYS A 99 -14.49 11.44 -6.95
CA LYS A 99 -14.56 11.89 -8.38
C LYS A 99 -13.71 11.04 -9.33
N PHE A 100 -12.98 10.13 -8.73
CA PHE A 100 -12.14 9.12 -9.33
C PHE A 100 -12.29 7.96 -8.38
N GLN A 101 -12.82 6.83 -8.84
CA GLN A 101 -13.11 5.69 -7.97
C GLN A 101 -12.24 4.52 -8.43
N ILE A 102 -11.45 3.97 -7.51
CA ILE A 102 -10.82 2.67 -7.67
C ILE A 102 -11.48 1.74 -6.66
N ARG A 103 -12.18 0.71 -7.11
CA ARG A 103 -12.64 -0.39 -6.27
C ARG A 103 -11.78 -1.61 -6.56
N ILE A 104 -11.23 -2.22 -5.52
CA ILE A 104 -10.46 -3.46 -5.63
C ILE A 104 -11.13 -4.48 -4.73
N GLU A 105 -11.69 -5.53 -5.33
CA GLU A 105 -12.20 -6.71 -4.62
C GLU A 105 -11.10 -7.78 -4.71
N THR A 106 -10.74 -8.42 -3.60
CA THR A 106 -9.69 -9.46 -3.57
C THR A 106 -10.24 -10.76 -3.01
N LYS A 107 -9.82 -11.90 -3.58
CA LYS A 107 -10.02 -13.25 -3.03
C LYS A 107 -8.73 -14.07 -3.19
N PHE A 108 -8.55 -15.06 -2.33
CA PHE A 108 -7.37 -15.93 -2.30
C PHE A 108 -7.80 -17.39 -2.33
N GLU A 109 -7.17 -18.20 -3.19
CA GLU A 109 -7.43 -19.64 -3.28
C GLU A 109 -6.13 -20.43 -3.45
N ASN A 110 -6.06 -21.65 -2.91
CA ASN A 110 -4.92 -22.57 -3.11
C ASN A 110 -5.03 -23.24 -4.50
N ASN A 111 -4.84 -22.45 -5.55
CA ASN A 111 -4.78 -22.92 -6.94
C ASN A 111 -3.84 -22.04 -7.76
N ASN A 112 -3.62 -22.42 -9.01
CA ASN A 112 -2.76 -21.76 -9.99
C ASN A 112 -3.47 -20.67 -10.82
N GLY A 113 -4.56 -20.08 -10.31
CA GLY A 113 -5.31 -19.06 -11.07
C GLY A 113 -6.37 -19.63 -12.01
N SER A 114 -6.76 -20.89 -11.82
CA SER A 114 -7.68 -21.64 -12.68
C SER A 114 -9.16 -21.38 -12.44
N ASN A 115 -9.56 -20.75 -11.34
CA ASN A 115 -10.96 -20.47 -11.07
C ASN A 115 -11.44 -19.28 -11.92
N ALA A 116 -12.38 -19.55 -12.82
CA ALA A 116 -12.93 -18.53 -13.72
C ALA A 116 -14.06 -17.70 -13.09
N GLN A 117 -14.68 -18.16 -12.01
CA GLN A 117 -15.89 -17.57 -11.41
C GLN A 117 -15.64 -17.15 -9.95
N VAL A 118 -14.49 -16.54 -9.70
CA VAL A 118 -14.06 -16.19 -8.33
C VAL A 118 -14.96 -15.10 -7.72
N PHE A 119 -15.33 -14.07 -8.48
CA PHE A 119 -16.05 -12.91 -7.94
C PHE A 119 -17.55 -12.92 -8.16
N ARG A 120 -18.03 -13.59 -9.21
CA ARG A 120 -19.42 -13.50 -9.68
C ARG A 120 -19.84 -14.85 -10.28
N ASP A 121 -21.15 -15.02 -10.44
CA ASP A 121 -21.74 -16.21 -11.09
C ASP A 121 -21.30 -16.37 -12.56
N LYS A 122 -20.85 -15.28 -13.19
CA LYS A 122 -20.31 -15.28 -14.55
C LYS A 122 -18.82 -14.96 -14.53
N PRO A 123 -18.02 -15.62 -15.39
CA PRO A 123 -16.59 -15.33 -15.48
C PRO A 123 -16.36 -13.92 -16.01
N THR A 124 -15.23 -13.33 -15.58
CA THR A 124 -14.70 -12.12 -16.21
C THR A 124 -14.33 -12.44 -17.66
N PRO A 125 -14.63 -11.56 -18.64
CA PRO A 125 -14.20 -11.75 -20.03
C PRO A 125 -12.69 -11.97 -20.14
N GLU A 126 -12.26 -12.86 -21.04
CA GLU A 126 -10.85 -13.26 -21.14
C GLU A 126 -9.93 -12.06 -21.43
N GLU A 127 -10.39 -11.10 -22.23
CA GLU A 127 -9.68 -9.86 -22.54
C GLU A 127 -9.47 -8.93 -21.32
N ASP A 128 -10.24 -9.15 -20.26
CA ASP A 128 -10.17 -8.42 -19.00
C ASP A 128 -9.43 -9.17 -17.90
N VAL A 129 -9.07 -10.44 -18.13
CA VAL A 129 -8.23 -11.23 -17.23
C VAL A 129 -6.75 -10.98 -17.55
N CYS A 130 -5.97 -10.60 -16.54
CA CYS A 130 -4.54 -10.37 -16.63
C CYS A 130 -3.81 -11.28 -15.64
N PHE A 131 -3.08 -12.26 -16.17
CA PHE A 131 -2.11 -13.00 -15.36
C PHE A 131 -0.88 -12.12 -15.16
N VAL A 132 -0.50 -11.92 -13.90
CA VAL A 132 0.74 -11.21 -13.55
C VAL A 132 1.76 -12.26 -13.15
N ASP A 133 2.76 -12.47 -14.01
CA ASP A 133 3.82 -13.44 -13.76
C ASP A 133 4.95 -12.77 -12.96
N ILE A 134 5.00 -13.07 -11.68
CA ILE A 134 6.01 -12.50 -10.77
C ILE A 134 7.45 -12.87 -11.14
N ALA A 135 7.69 -13.91 -11.93
CA ALA A 135 9.03 -14.31 -12.35
C ALA A 135 9.41 -13.77 -13.73
N ALA A 136 8.45 -13.69 -14.66
CA ALA A 136 8.71 -13.41 -16.07
C ALA A 136 8.29 -12.00 -16.54
N ASP A 137 7.30 -11.36 -15.91
CA ASP A 137 6.85 -10.05 -16.36
C ASP A 137 7.93 -8.96 -16.14
N ASP A 138 8.09 -8.10 -17.13
CA ASP A 138 8.99 -6.95 -17.05
C ASP A 138 8.59 -6.04 -15.88
N ILE A 139 9.56 -5.74 -15.03
CA ILE A 139 9.42 -4.72 -13.99
C ILE A 139 9.94 -3.39 -14.53
N THR A 140 9.20 -2.32 -14.27
CA THR A 140 9.68 -0.97 -14.60
C THR A 140 11.04 -0.73 -13.94
N GLU A 141 12.03 -0.25 -14.69
CA GLU A 141 13.45 -0.16 -14.28
C GLU A 141 13.65 0.44 -12.87
N GLY A 142 12.87 1.47 -12.51
CA GLY A 142 12.94 2.12 -11.20
C GLY A 142 12.56 1.22 -10.00
N TYR A 143 11.91 0.08 -10.24
CA TYR A 143 11.56 -0.90 -9.22
C TYR A 143 12.44 -2.16 -9.25
N TYR A 144 13.28 -2.35 -10.29
CA TYR A 144 14.10 -3.55 -10.37
C TYR A 144 15.21 -3.55 -9.31
N LYS A 145 15.25 -4.61 -8.50
CA LYS A 145 16.41 -4.93 -7.67
C LYS A 145 16.84 -6.36 -7.95
N LYS A 146 18.13 -6.57 -8.22
CA LYS A 146 18.69 -7.90 -8.47
C LYS A 146 18.43 -8.88 -7.31
N SER A 147 18.43 -8.39 -6.06
CA SER A 147 18.10 -9.18 -4.88
C SER A 147 16.63 -9.62 -4.82
N GLU A 148 15.75 -9.00 -5.61
CA GLU A 148 14.32 -9.28 -5.71
C GLU A 148 13.99 -10.06 -7.01
N ASP A 149 15.00 -10.73 -7.59
CA ASP A 149 14.84 -11.56 -8.80
C ASP A 149 14.50 -13.01 -8.48
N LEU A 150 13.23 -13.37 -8.72
CA LEU A 150 12.68 -14.70 -8.46
C LEU A 150 13.24 -15.81 -9.35
N ARG A 151 13.85 -15.48 -10.49
CA ARG A 151 14.57 -16.48 -11.31
C ARG A 151 15.91 -16.90 -10.70
N SER A 152 16.37 -16.18 -9.67
CA SER A 152 17.63 -16.46 -8.95
C SER A 152 17.46 -16.65 -7.45
N PHE A 153 16.35 -16.16 -6.88
CA PHE A 153 16.06 -16.26 -5.46
C PHE A 153 15.79 -17.71 -5.04
N HIS A 154 16.39 -18.12 -3.92
CA HIS A 154 16.14 -19.40 -3.28
C HIS A 154 16.03 -19.19 -1.77
N SER A 155 14.88 -19.55 -1.20
CA SER A 155 14.62 -19.43 0.23
C SER A 155 15.45 -20.46 1.02
N VAL A 156 16.20 -19.99 2.00
CA VAL A 156 16.98 -20.87 2.89
C VAL A 156 16.07 -21.57 3.90
N LYS A 157 14.97 -20.93 4.35
CA LYS A 157 14.06 -21.53 5.33
C LYS A 157 13.14 -22.59 4.74
N THR A 158 12.73 -22.44 3.48
CA THR A 158 11.70 -23.29 2.87
C THR A 158 12.22 -24.14 1.71
N GLY A 159 13.39 -23.82 1.16
CA GLY A 159 13.91 -24.44 -0.06
C GLY A 159 13.16 -24.06 -1.34
N ARG A 160 12.25 -23.08 -1.29
CA ARG A 160 11.45 -22.66 -2.45
C ARG A 160 12.22 -21.70 -3.36
N GLY A 161 11.95 -21.78 -4.66
CA GLY A 161 12.68 -21.05 -5.69
C GLY A 161 13.97 -21.78 -6.11
N PRO A 162 14.64 -21.34 -7.18
CA PRO A 162 14.23 -20.28 -8.10
C PRO A 162 12.99 -20.65 -8.91
N LEU A 163 12.23 -19.63 -9.32
CA LEU A 163 11.07 -19.79 -10.19
C LEU A 163 11.54 -19.85 -11.65
N LEU A 164 11.46 -21.04 -12.23
CA LEU A 164 11.83 -21.32 -13.62
C LEU A 164 10.62 -21.18 -14.55
N ASP A 165 10.85 -21.39 -15.85
CA ASP A 165 9.75 -21.41 -16.81
C ASP A 165 8.73 -22.48 -16.42
N ASN A 166 7.45 -22.18 -16.61
CA ASN A 166 6.32 -23.02 -16.19
C ASN A 166 6.16 -23.22 -14.66
N TRP A 167 6.83 -22.42 -13.82
CA TRP A 167 6.73 -22.53 -12.35
C TRP A 167 5.29 -22.50 -11.82
N ARG A 168 4.38 -21.79 -12.49
CA ARG A 168 2.96 -21.70 -12.10
C ARG A 168 2.28 -23.07 -12.09
N GLU A 169 2.68 -23.98 -12.98
CA GLU A 169 2.07 -25.32 -13.07
C GLU A 169 2.84 -26.38 -12.26
N THR A 170 4.09 -26.10 -11.88
CA THR A 170 4.99 -27.07 -11.24
C THR A 170 5.28 -26.78 -9.77
N SER A 171 4.98 -25.58 -9.26
CA SER A 171 5.27 -25.20 -7.88
C SER A 171 4.25 -25.82 -6.91
N GLU A 172 4.75 -26.40 -5.82
CA GLU A 172 3.96 -26.88 -4.69
C GLU A 172 4.63 -26.42 -3.40
N PRO A 173 3.94 -25.67 -2.51
CA PRO A 173 2.55 -25.22 -2.63
C PRO A 173 2.35 -24.06 -3.59
N ILE A 174 1.10 -23.86 -4.02
CA ILE A 174 0.67 -22.72 -4.83
C ILE A 174 -0.66 -22.13 -4.36
N MET A 175 -0.75 -20.80 -4.44
CA MET A 175 -1.98 -20.04 -4.28
C MET A 175 -2.11 -18.99 -5.38
N CYS A 176 -3.33 -18.50 -5.60
CA CYS A 176 -3.61 -17.37 -6.46
C CYS A 176 -4.38 -16.27 -5.73
N SER A 177 -3.86 -15.05 -5.86
CA SER A 177 -4.45 -13.79 -5.41
C SER A 177 -5.22 -13.23 -6.60
N TYR A 178 -6.54 -13.34 -6.53
CA TYR A 178 -7.45 -12.79 -7.52
C TYR A 178 -7.83 -11.38 -7.08
N LYS A 179 -7.72 -10.41 -7.99
CA LYS A 179 -8.03 -9.00 -7.73
C LYS A 179 -8.89 -8.42 -8.85
N LEU A 180 -10.17 -8.19 -8.57
CA LEU A 180 -11.08 -7.50 -9.47
C LEU A 180 -10.98 -6.00 -9.22
N VAL A 181 -10.41 -5.28 -10.18
CA VAL A 181 -10.12 -3.85 -10.10
C VAL A 181 -11.06 -3.11 -11.05
N ALA A 182 -11.88 -2.21 -10.50
CA ALA A 182 -12.70 -1.28 -11.24
C ALA A 182 -12.15 0.14 -11.08
N ALA A 183 -11.70 0.75 -12.16
CA ALA A 183 -11.30 2.16 -12.20
C ALA A 183 -12.36 2.98 -12.95
N LYS A 184 -12.88 4.03 -12.31
CA LYS A 184 -13.89 4.92 -12.86
C LYS A 184 -13.42 6.38 -12.78
N PHE A 185 -13.33 7.04 -13.92
CA PHE A 185 -12.95 8.47 -14.00
C PHE A 185 -13.90 9.25 -14.91
N GLU A 186 -14.78 10.06 -14.32
CA GLU A 186 -15.86 10.76 -15.04
C GLU A 186 -15.47 12.19 -15.44
N VAL A 187 -14.41 12.32 -16.26
CA VAL A 187 -14.01 13.61 -16.84
C VAL A 187 -13.96 13.49 -18.37
N TYR A 188 -14.76 14.33 -19.03
CA TYR A 188 -14.86 14.36 -20.49
C TYR A 188 -13.48 14.58 -21.13
N GLY A 189 -13.17 13.79 -22.16
CA GLY A 189 -11.89 13.84 -22.89
C GLY A 189 -10.70 13.18 -22.19
N PHE A 190 -10.82 12.76 -20.92
CA PHE A 190 -9.71 12.16 -20.16
C PHE A 190 -10.00 10.77 -19.58
N GLN A 191 -11.27 10.32 -19.57
CA GLN A 191 -11.71 9.04 -19.00
C GLN A 191 -10.80 7.87 -19.37
N SER A 192 -10.75 7.46 -20.64
CA SER A 192 -10.04 6.24 -21.06
C SER A 192 -8.54 6.31 -20.77
N ARG A 193 -7.93 7.50 -20.91
CA ARG A 193 -6.50 7.72 -20.66
C ARG A 193 -6.17 7.58 -19.17
N VAL A 194 -6.99 8.14 -18.29
CA VAL A 194 -6.79 8.06 -16.84
C VAL A 194 -7.11 6.66 -16.32
N GLU A 195 -8.22 6.05 -16.74
CA GLU A 195 -8.58 4.68 -16.35
C GLU A 195 -7.46 3.70 -16.77
N SER A 196 -6.95 3.79 -18.00
CA SER A 196 -5.85 2.93 -18.47
C SER A 196 -4.55 3.19 -17.72
N PHE A 197 -4.22 4.47 -17.44
CA PHE A 197 -3.04 4.83 -16.65
C PHE A 197 -3.10 4.21 -15.26
N VAL A 198 -4.25 4.25 -14.61
CA VAL A 198 -4.47 3.69 -13.27
C VAL A 198 -4.27 2.18 -13.28
N HIS A 199 -4.85 1.47 -14.24
CA HIS A 199 -4.66 0.03 -14.38
C HIS A 199 -3.19 -0.36 -14.61
N LYS A 200 -2.45 0.43 -15.41
CA LYS A 200 -1.01 0.23 -15.58
C LYS A 200 -0.27 0.33 -14.24
N ASN A 201 -0.51 1.40 -13.47
CA ASN A 201 0.15 1.59 -12.17
C ASN A 201 -0.24 0.51 -11.15
N ILE A 202 -1.51 0.10 -11.12
CA ILE A 202 -1.96 -0.99 -10.25
C ILE A 202 -1.23 -2.27 -10.60
N ARG A 203 -1.13 -2.63 -11.90
CA ARG A 203 -0.38 -3.82 -12.32
C ARG A 203 1.08 -3.76 -11.87
N ASP A 204 1.74 -2.62 -12.06
CA ASP A 204 3.15 -2.44 -11.67
C ASP A 204 3.35 -2.60 -10.15
N ILE A 205 2.45 -2.02 -9.33
CA ILE A 205 2.47 -2.18 -7.87
C ILE A 205 2.22 -3.63 -7.46
N LEU A 206 1.24 -4.29 -8.09
CA LEU A 206 0.93 -5.69 -7.81
C LEU A 206 2.14 -6.58 -8.14
N LEU A 207 2.76 -6.40 -9.30
CA LEU A 207 3.95 -7.16 -9.70
C LEU A 207 5.09 -6.96 -8.70
N ALA A 208 5.45 -5.70 -8.41
CA ALA A 208 6.56 -5.39 -7.51
C ALA A 208 6.32 -5.91 -6.08
N GLY A 209 5.13 -5.68 -5.52
CA GLY A 209 4.79 -6.10 -4.16
C GLY A 209 4.77 -7.63 -4.00
N HIS A 210 4.24 -8.36 -4.98
CA HIS A 210 4.19 -9.83 -4.90
C HIS A 210 5.58 -10.44 -5.11
N ARG A 211 6.43 -9.86 -5.97
CA ARG A 211 7.86 -10.26 -6.04
C ARG A 211 8.55 -10.14 -4.69
N GLN A 212 8.37 -9.00 -4.04
CA GLN A 212 8.93 -8.73 -2.72
C GLN A 212 8.41 -9.68 -1.64
N ALA A 213 7.12 -10.01 -1.66
CA ALA A 213 6.57 -10.98 -0.72
C ALA A 213 7.27 -12.35 -0.79
N VAL A 214 7.62 -12.83 -1.99
CA VAL A 214 8.36 -14.08 -2.15
C VAL A 214 9.83 -13.89 -1.76
N THR A 215 10.50 -12.83 -2.19
CA THR A 215 11.93 -12.64 -1.86
C THR A 215 12.19 -12.33 -0.39
N TRP A 216 11.21 -11.77 0.32
CA TRP A 216 11.28 -11.56 1.76
C TRP A 216 10.75 -12.75 2.56
N MET A 217 10.46 -13.89 1.92
CA MET A 217 9.91 -15.08 2.57
C MET A 217 10.72 -15.49 3.79
N ASP A 218 12.05 -15.53 3.67
CA ASP A 218 12.91 -15.92 4.79
C ASP A 218 12.80 -14.98 6.01
N GLU A 219 12.31 -13.76 5.84
CA GLU A 219 12.13 -12.80 6.94
C GLU A 219 10.83 -13.07 7.71
N TRP A 220 9.73 -13.36 7.02
CA TRP A 220 8.41 -13.52 7.64
C TRP A 220 7.98 -14.98 7.84
N TYR A 221 8.63 -15.94 7.18
CA TYR A 221 8.30 -17.35 7.31
C TYR A 221 8.53 -17.83 8.75
N GLY A 222 7.46 -18.38 9.35
CA GLY A 222 7.40 -18.81 10.74
C GLY A 222 6.89 -17.76 11.73
N MET A 223 6.58 -16.53 11.29
CA MET A 223 5.90 -15.54 12.14
C MET A 223 4.48 -15.99 12.46
N SER A 224 4.05 -15.80 13.70
CA SER A 224 2.63 -15.89 14.05
C SER A 224 1.86 -14.65 13.56
N LEU A 225 0.53 -14.73 13.56
CA LEU A 225 -0.31 -13.56 13.31
C LEU A 225 -0.06 -12.44 14.33
N GLU A 226 0.27 -12.77 15.58
CA GLU A 226 0.58 -11.77 16.60
C GLU A 226 1.92 -11.06 16.29
N ASP A 227 2.94 -11.81 15.86
CA ASP A 227 4.26 -11.27 15.53
C ASP A 227 4.18 -10.28 14.37
N VAL A 228 3.48 -10.65 13.29
CA VAL A 228 3.34 -9.76 12.13
C VAL A 228 2.52 -8.52 12.46
N ARG A 229 1.55 -8.59 13.39
CA ARG A 229 0.82 -7.41 13.86
C ARG A 229 1.67 -6.48 14.72
N LYS A 230 2.56 -7.03 15.55
CA LYS A 230 3.57 -6.22 16.28
C LYS A 230 4.53 -5.55 15.30
N PHE A 231 4.98 -6.27 14.28
CA PHE A 231 5.81 -5.73 13.20
C PHE A 231 5.10 -4.60 12.44
N GLU A 232 3.85 -4.83 12.01
CA GLU A 232 3.02 -3.83 11.32
C GLU A 232 2.89 -2.56 12.14
N LYS A 233 2.55 -2.67 13.44
CA LYS A 233 2.40 -1.52 14.33
C LYS A 233 3.69 -0.72 14.44
N LYS A 234 4.82 -1.39 14.69
CA LYS A 234 6.13 -0.74 14.80
C LYS A 234 6.51 0.00 13.51
N LEU A 235 6.41 -0.69 12.37
CA LEU A 235 6.80 -0.10 11.08
C LEU A 235 5.84 1.02 10.67
N GLN A 236 4.55 0.91 11.01
CA GLN A 236 3.57 1.98 10.81
C GLN A 236 3.96 3.24 11.58
N GLU A 237 4.33 3.11 12.86
CA GLU A 237 4.79 4.24 13.69
C GLU A 237 6.04 4.89 13.08
N GLU A 238 7.04 4.09 12.69
CA GLU A 238 8.27 4.58 12.06
C GLU A 238 7.99 5.27 10.71
N THR A 239 7.10 4.71 9.89
CA THR A 239 6.71 5.26 8.58
C THR A 239 5.98 6.59 8.75
N ASN A 240 5.01 6.66 9.65
CA ASN A 240 4.28 7.89 9.94
C ASN A 240 5.22 8.98 10.48
N CYS A 241 6.19 8.62 11.33
CA CYS A 241 7.24 9.54 11.78
C CYS A 241 8.09 10.05 10.62
N LYS A 242 8.52 9.17 9.70
CA LYS A 242 9.27 9.56 8.49
C LYS A 242 8.51 10.56 7.62
N VAL A 243 7.22 10.28 7.35
CA VAL A 243 6.36 11.15 6.53
C VAL A 243 6.09 12.49 7.23
N ASN A 244 5.83 12.49 8.54
CA ASN A 244 5.40 13.70 9.27
C ASN A 244 6.56 14.59 9.74
N SER A 245 7.70 14.04 10.14
CA SER A 245 8.88 14.83 10.56
C SER A 245 9.39 15.73 9.43
N GLN A 246 9.28 15.26 8.19
CA GLN A 246 9.79 15.98 7.03
C GLN A 246 8.77 16.96 6.43
N LYS A 247 7.46 16.74 6.61
CA LYS A 247 6.41 17.74 6.34
C LYS A 247 6.65 19.02 7.13
N LYS A 248 6.91 18.90 8.44
CA LYS A 248 7.24 20.05 9.29
C LYS A 248 8.46 20.82 8.78
N ALA A 249 9.48 20.13 8.25
CA ALA A 249 10.66 20.76 7.67
C ALA A 249 10.40 21.45 6.31
N GLN A 250 9.49 20.92 5.47
CA GLN A 250 9.07 21.57 4.22
C GLN A 250 8.19 22.80 4.48
N ASP A 251 7.25 22.72 5.42
CA ASP A 251 6.42 23.85 5.83
C ASP A 251 7.28 24.99 6.41
N SER A 252 8.26 24.64 7.24
CA SER A 252 9.25 25.60 7.78
C SER A 252 10.07 26.30 6.69
N LYS A 253 10.48 25.57 5.64
CA LYS A 253 11.23 26.13 4.50
C LYS A 253 10.36 27.02 3.60
N ASN A 254 9.09 26.65 3.41
CA ASN A 254 8.14 27.48 2.65
C ASN A 254 7.80 28.77 3.40
N ASP A 255 7.61 28.73 4.72
CA ASP A 255 7.45 29.95 5.53
C ASP A 255 8.69 30.83 5.50
N THR A 256 9.88 30.24 5.46
CA THR A 256 11.14 30.99 5.32
C THR A 256 11.26 31.65 3.94
N LEU A 257 10.85 30.98 2.86
CA LEU A 257 10.86 31.53 1.50
C LEU A 257 9.79 32.62 1.29
N VAL A 258 8.63 32.50 1.92
CA VAL A 258 7.60 33.55 1.93
C VAL A 258 8.09 34.78 2.70
N ASN A 259 8.85 34.61 3.79
CA ASN A 259 9.43 35.71 4.55
C ASN A 259 10.62 36.43 3.88
N ILE A 260 11.27 35.83 2.87
CA ILE A 260 12.36 36.50 2.11
C ILE A 260 11.80 37.51 1.07
N GLY A 261 10.49 37.47 0.78
CA GLY A 261 9.82 38.41 -0.13
C GLY A 261 9.22 39.68 0.53
N GLY A 262 9.34 39.84 1.84
CA GLY A 262 8.69 40.92 2.58
C GLY A 262 9.67 41.73 3.44
N GLY A 263 10.40 42.66 2.83
CA GLY A 263 11.19 43.62 3.59
C GLY A 263 10.29 44.59 4.37
N ARG A 264 10.35 44.54 5.70
CA ARG A 264 10.33 45.73 6.60
C ARG A 264 10.78 45.36 8.02
N HIS A 265 11.63 46.24 8.56
CA HIS A 265 12.33 46.18 9.83
C HIS A 265 11.47 45.93 11.09
N SER A 266 12.03 45.18 12.06
CA SER A 266 12.25 45.70 13.43
C SER A 266 13.31 44.87 14.19
N ILE A 267 13.77 45.44 15.31
CA ILE A 267 15.09 45.33 15.94
C ILE A 267 15.17 44.27 17.07
N SER A 268 16.28 43.53 17.08
CA SER A 268 17.06 42.86 18.16
C SER A 268 16.45 42.43 19.51
N ARG A 269 16.79 41.21 19.97
CA ARG A 269 17.80 40.98 21.06
C ARG A 269 18.25 39.51 21.24
N SER A 270 19.57 39.35 21.06
CA SER A 270 20.57 38.53 21.78
C SER A 270 20.25 37.18 22.48
N THR A 271 20.90 36.14 21.93
CA THR A 271 21.79 35.11 22.54
C THR A 271 21.29 34.15 23.64
N SER A 272 21.36 32.84 23.35
CA SER A 272 22.31 31.90 23.98
C SER A 272 22.33 30.55 23.28
N TRP A 273 23.52 29.99 23.12
CA TRP A 273 23.81 28.67 22.57
C TRP A 273 23.35 27.55 23.51
N ASN A 274 22.86 26.44 22.97
CA ASN A 274 23.15 25.11 23.51
C ASN A 274 22.97 24.04 22.42
N ASN A 275 24.08 23.41 22.04
CA ASN A 275 24.10 22.14 21.33
C ASN A 275 23.81 21.04 22.36
N GLY A 276 22.74 20.27 22.13
CA GLY A 276 22.40 19.11 22.93
C GLY A 276 21.50 18.18 22.14
N THR A 277 22.07 17.11 21.58
CA THR A 277 21.34 15.92 21.17
C THR A 277 20.68 15.30 22.40
N GLU A 278 19.35 15.42 22.52
CA GLU A 278 18.57 14.66 23.49
C GLU A 278 17.65 13.65 22.79
N PRO A 279 17.55 12.41 23.30
CA PRO A 279 16.68 11.38 22.76
C PRO A 279 15.21 11.68 23.08
N CYS A 280 14.32 11.25 22.19
CA CYS A 280 12.88 11.43 22.32
C CYS A 280 12.32 10.59 23.48
N SER A 281 12.32 11.14 24.70
CA SER A 281 11.63 10.56 25.86
C SER A 281 10.31 11.28 26.09
N TYR A 282 9.19 10.56 25.87
CA TYR A 282 7.88 11.03 26.31
C TYR A 282 7.75 10.84 27.82
N ALA A 283 7.77 11.94 28.57
CA ALA A 283 7.38 11.95 29.97
C ALA A 283 5.85 11.77 30.08
N ALA A 284 5.44 10.76 30.85
CA ALA A 284 4.05 10.54 31.23
C ALA A 284 3.59 11.65 32.18
N THR A 285 2.64 12.47 31.74
CA THR A 285 1.86 13.34 32.63
C THR A 285 0.50 12.70 32.88
N ASN A 286 0.27 12.31 34.13
CA ASN A 286 -1.04 11.91 34.64
C ASN A 286 -1.99 13.11 34.56
N GLY A 287 -2.89 13.07 33.58
CA GLY A 287 -4.01 13.99 33.41
C GLY A 287 -5.27 13.18 33.09
N SER A 288 -6.36 13.52 33.76
CA SER A 288 -7.66 12.85 33.76
C SER A 288 -8.11 12.35 32.38
N ALA A 289 -8.66 11.13 32.33
CA ALA A 289 -9.12 10.47 31.12
C ALA A 289 -10.38 11.15 30.55
N ASP A 290 -10.19 12.18 29.72
CA ASP A 290 -11.19 12.60 28.75
C ASP A 290 -11.26 11.55 27.63
N ILE A 291 -12.29 10.70 27.71
CA ILE A 291 -12.65 9.75 26.64
C ILE A 291 -13.05 10.59 25.42
N LYS A 292 -12.12 10.81 24.49
CA LYS A 292 -12.44 11.29 23.15
C LYS A 292 -13.51 10.36 22.55
N PRO A 293 -14.59 10.90 21.95
CA PRO A 293 -15.59 10.06 21.31
C PRO A 293 -14.91 9.21 20.23
N ARG A 294 -15.02 7.88 20.33
CA ARG A 294 -14.57 6.97 19.27
C ARG A 294 -15.19 7.44 17.95
N HIS A 295 -14.36 7.73 16.96
CA HIS A 295 -14.85 8.03 15.62
C HIS A 295 -15.73 6.87 15.16
N ARG A 296 -16.99 7.15 14.80
CA ARG A 296 -17.87 6.13 14.21
C ARG A 296 -17.25 5.74 12.86
N LEU A 297 -16.71 4.53 12.77
CA LEU A 297 -16.12 4.01 11.54
C LEU A 297 -17.17 3.99 10.41
N PRO A 298 -16.80 4.32 9.17
CA PRO A 298 -17.74 4.28 8.05
C PRO A 298 -18.20 2.85 7.77
N SER A 299 -19.47 2.71 7.39
CA SER A 299 -20.03 1.45 6.91
C SER A 299 -19.29 0.98 5.65
N ALA A 300 -19.09 -0.33 5.52
CA ALA A 300 -18.61 -0.89 4.25
C ALA A 300 -19.60 -0.53 3.13
N PRO A 301 -19.11 -0.10 1.95
CA PRO A 301 -19.99 0.11 0.80
C PRO A 301 -20.63 -1.22 0.39
N GLU A 302 -21.93 -1.20 0.11
CA GLU A 302 -22.69 -2.31 -0.48
C GLU A 302 -22.19 -2.68 -1.88
#